data_AF-A0A8K0NDP1-F1
#
_entry.id   AF-A0A8K0NDP1-F1
#
_cell.length_a   1.000
_cell.length_b   1.000
_cell.length_c   1.000
_cell.angle_alpha   90.00
_cell.angle_beta   90.00
_cell.angle_gamma   90.00
#
_symmetry.space_group_name_H-M   'P 1'
#
loop_
_entity.id
_entity.type
_entity.pdbx_description
1 polymer ?
#
loop_
_entity_poly.entity_id
_entity_poly.type
_entity_poly.pdbx_seq_one_letter_code
_entity_poly.pdbx_strand_id
1 'polypeptide(L)'
;MMAGREILMLEAPLDPSRQGWTAGPKADVVDALPYIDDDYGDPRVKAEVDRLVEEEMRRSVKKPTDFLRELPPLPKFNFEVLNESYPLV
;
A
#
# COMPACT_ATOMS: atom_id res chain seq x y z
N MET A 1 40.79 6.04 -18.37
CA MET A 1 39.60 5.28 -18.80
C MET A 1 38.77 5.04 -17.55
N MET A 2 37.62 5.71 -17.40
CA MET A 2 36.75 5.54 -16.24
C MET A 2 35.79 4.39 -16.52
N ALA A 3 35.98 3.28 -15.80
CA ALA A 3 35.07 2.14 -15.84
C ALA A 3 33.69 2.60 -15.38
N GLY A 4 32.70 2.49 -16.27
CA GLY A 4 31.32 2.80 -15.97
C GLY A 4 30.79 1.82 -14.94
N ARG A 5 30.39 2.35 -13.79
CA ARG A 5 29.58 1.64 -12.78
C ARG A 5 28.23 1.26 -13.38
N GLU A 6 28.15 0.06 -13.90
CA GLU A 6 26.91 -0.59 -14.30
C GLU A 6 26.07 -0.88 -13.03
N ILE A 7 25.02 -0.08 -12.82
CA ILE A 7 24.04 -0.30 -11.75
C ILE A 7 23.22 -1.51 -12.17
N LEU A 8 23.45 -2.66 -11.51
CA LEU A 8 22.61 -3.86 -11.65
C LEU A 8 21.23 -3.54 -11.07
N MET A 9 20.29 -3.17 -11.94
CA MET A 9 18.88 -2.99 -11.58
C MET A 9 18.26 -4.37 -11.35
N LEU A 10 17.95 -4.71 -10.10
CA LEU A 10 17.21 -5.92 -9.78
C LEU A 10 15.71 -5.60 -9.92
N GLU A 11 15.12 -5.99 -11.05
CA GLU A 11 13.67 -5.89 -11.26
C GLU A 11 12.98 -6.71 -10.16
N ALA A 12 12.21 -6.04 -9.30
CA ALA A 12 11.40 -6.74 -8.32
C ALA A 12 10.35 -7.59 -9.05
N PRO A 13 10.07 -8.83 -8.61
CA PRO A 13 9.00 -9.63 -9.18
C PRO A 13 7.68 -8.86 -9.17
N LEU A 14 6.84 -9.08 -10.19
CA LEU A 14 5.46 -8.59 -10.20
C LEU A 14 4.77 -9.06 -8.92
N ASP A 15 4.54 -8.12 -8.01
CA ASP A 15 3.90 -8.40 -6.72
C ASP A 15 2.42 -8.76 -6.96
N PRO A 16 1.99 -10.03 -6.73
CA PRO A 16 0.60 -10.41 -6.90
C PRO A 16 -0.34 -9.67 -5.94
N SER A 17 0.18 -9.05 -4.86
CA SER A 17 -0.58 -8.14 -3.99
C SER A 17 -1.07 -6.88 -4.74
N ARG A 18 -0.39 -6.51 -5.84
CA ARG A 18 -0.85 -5.44 -6.75
C ARG A 18 -2.03 -5.85 -7.62
N GLN A 19 -2.37 -7.15 -7.69
CA GLN A 19 -3.55 -7.64 -8.40
C GLN A 19 -4.79 -7.46 -7.52
N GLY A 20 -5.25 -6.22 -7.40
CA GLY A 20 -6.47 -5.91 -6.65
C GLY A 20 -6.70 -4.41 -6.53
N TRP A 21 -6.59 -3.90 -5.31
CA TRP A 21 -6.86 -2.51 -4.91
C TRP A 21 -6.09 -1.48 -5.74
N THR A 22 -4.96 -1.88 -6.33
CA THR A 22 -4.06 -1.09 -7.18
C THR A 22 -3.98 -1.62 -8.62
N ALA A 23 -4.92 -2.46 -9.08
CA ALA A 23 -4.91 -3.03 -10.44
C ALA A 23 -5.73 -2.22 -11.46
N GLY A 24 -6.14 -0.99 -11.13
CA GLY A 24 -6.81 -0.11 -12.07
C GLY A 24 -5.84 0.40 -13.15
N PRO A 25 -6.32 0.75 -14.36
CA PRO A 25 -5.49 1.31 -15.44
C PRO A 25 -4.83 2.67 -15.13
N LYS A 26 -5.01 3.19 -13.90
CA LYS A 26 -4.41 4.41 -13.33
C LYS A 26 -3.88 4.15 -11.92
N ALA A 27 -3.27 3.00 -11.69
CA ALA A 27 -2.58 2.78 -10.43
C ALA A 27 -1.25 3.53 -10.46
N ASP A 28 -1.34 4.84 -10.19
CA ASP A 28 -0.16 5.65 -9.99
C ASP A 28 0.63 5.02 -8.84
N VAL A 29 1.89 4.70 -9.09
CA VAL A 29 2.77 4.14 -8.07
C VAL A 29 3.04 5.26 -7.07
N VAL A 30 2.36 5.20 -5.93
CA VAL A 30 2.55 6.15 -4.84
C VAL A 30 3.83 5.78 -4.10
N ASP A 31 4.81 6.69 -4.12
CA ASP A 31 6.02 6.60 -3.33
C ASP A 31 5.79 7.34 -2.00
N ALA A 32 5.76 6.58 -0.91
CA ALA A 32 5.57 7.08 0.45
C ALA A 32 6.24 6.09 1.39
N LEU A 33 7.58 6.12 1.44
CA LEU A 33 8.39 5.09 2.06
C LEU A 33 8.76 5.50 3.49
N PRO A 34 8.19 4.83 4.52
CA PRO A 34 8.38 5.21 5.92
C PRO A 34 9.83 5.33 6.40
N TYR A 35 10.75 4.61 5.78
CA TYR A 35 12.14 4.49 6.21
C TYR A 35 13.12 5.29 5.35
N ILE A 36 12.64 5.83 4.22
CA ILE A 36 13.45 6.63 3.30
C ILE A 36 13.12 8.12 3.47
N ASP A 37 11.86 8.43 3.76
CA ASP A 37 11.43 9.80 4.06
C ASP A 37 11.79 10.18 5.49
N ASP A 38 12.77 11.09 5.66
CA ASP A 38 13.23 11.57 6.97
C ASP A 38 12.16 12.33 7.76
N ASP A 39 11.15 12.85 7.06
CA ASP A 39 10.02 13.59 7.63
C ASP A 39 8.87 12.65 8.07
N TYR A 40 8.99 11.34 7.78
CA TYR A 40 8.00 10.35 8.18
C TYR A 40 7.99 10.21 9.71
N GLY A 41 6.91 10.71 10.33
CA GLY A 41 6.73 10.69 11.78
C GLY A 41 6.98 12.04 12.46
N ASP A 42 7.34 13.11 11.74
CA ASP A 42 7.33 14.46 12.29
C ASP A 42 5.86 14.85 12.65
N PRO A 43 5.56 15.13 13.93
CA PRO A 43 4.21 15.52 14.36
C PRO A 43 3.66 16.76 13.64
N ARG A 44 4.54 17.66 13.19
CA ARG A 44 4.15 18.90 12.48
C ARG A 44 3.64 18.59 11.08
N VAL A 45 4.33 17.69 10.38
CA VAL A 45 3.93 17.22 9.06
C VAL A 45 2.58 16.52 9.16
N LYS A 46 2.41 15.65 10.17
CA LYS A 46 1.12 15.00 10.42
C LYS A 46 -0.01 16.01 10.67
N ALA A 47 0.21 17.00 11.52
CA ALA A 47 -0.81 18.00 11.86
C ALA A 47 -1.26 18.80 10.63
N GLU A 48 -0.32 19.17 9.75
CA GLU A 48 -0.66 19.88 8.51
C GLU A 48 -1.40 18.97 7.52
N VAL A 49 -0.98 17.71 7.39
CA VAL A 49 -1.68 16.71 6.57
C VAL A 49 -3.11 16.50 7.07
N ASP A 50 -3.30 16.33 8.38
CA ASP A 50 -4.63 16.16 8.98
C ASP A 50 -5.53 17.37 8.66
N ARG A 51 -4.99 18.61 8.75
CA ARG A 51 -5.71 19.84 8.41
C ARG A 51 -6.15 19.85 6.95
N LEU A 52 -5.28 19.49 6.02
CA LEU A 52 -5.58 19.43 4.58
C LEU A 52 -6.64 18.37 4.28
N VAL A 53 -6.55 17.21 4.91
CA VAL A 53 -7.53 16.12 4.75
C VAL A 53 -8.91 16.59 5.21
N GLU A 54 -9.01 17.23 6.38
CA GLU A 54 -10.29 17.72 6.90
C GLU A 54 -10.92 18.77 5.98
N GLU A 55 -10.12 19.73 5.51
CA GLU A 55 -10.59 20.75 4.58
C GLU A 55 -11.16 20.16 3.30
N GLU A 56 -10.51 19.11 2.78
CA GLU A 56 -10.94 18.47 1.55
C GLU A 56 -12.13 17.54 1.75
N MET A 57 -12.18 16.82 2.87
CA MET A 57 -13.37 16.06 3.26
C MET A 57 -14.60 16.95 3.42
N ARG A 58 -14.42 18.19 3.89
CA ARG A 58 -15.52 19.17 4.01
C ARG A 58 -16.01 19.68 2.65
N ARG A 59 -15.12 19.77 1.66
CA ARG A 59 -15.43 20.28 0.30
C ARG A 59 -15.89 19.20 -0.65
N SER A 60 -15.50 17.95 -0.41
CA SER A 60 -15.79 16.82 -1.29
C SER A 60 -17.28 16.46 -1.30
N VAL A 61 -17.79 16.11 -2.48
CA VAL A 61 -19.14 15.58 -2.68
C VAL A 61 -19.18 14.07 -2.45
N LYS A 62 -18.05 13.37 -2.60
CA LYS A 62 -17.91 11.93 -2.35
C LYS A 62 -17.74 11.67 -0.86
N LYS A 63 -18.63 10.86 -0.29
CA LYS A 63 -18.56 10.42 1.11
C LYS A 63 -17.70 9.16 1.23
N PRO A 64 -17.14 8.87 2.43
CA PRO A 64 -16.39 7.63 2.68
C PRO A 64 -17.15 6.36 2.24
N THR A 65 -18.46 6.35 2.39
CA THR A 65 -19.33 5.23 1.96
C THR A 65 -19.38 5.01 0.45
N ASP A 66 -19.13 6.05 -0.36
CA ASP A 66 -19.15 5.92 -1.82
C ASP A 66 -17.94 5.12 -2.30
N PHE A 67 -16.79 5.25 -1.63
CA PHE A 67 -15.59 4.45 -1.92
C PHE A 67 -15.82 2.96 -1.63
N LEU A 68 -16.56 2.62 -0.57
CA LEU A 68 -16.87 1.22 -0.24
C LEU A 68 -17.71 0.52 -1.32
N ARG A 69 -18.51 1.28 -2.07
CA ARG A 69 -19.34 0.75 -3.17
C ARG A 69 -18.54 0.46 -4.43
N GLU A 70 -17.38 1.11 -4.58
CA GLU A 70 -16.48 0.96 -5.71
C GLU A 70 -15.47 -0.18 -5.49
N LEU A 71 -15.45 -0.81 -4.30
CA LEU A 71 -14.53 -1.89 -3.99
C LEU A 71 -14.90 -3.20 -4.72
N PRO A 72 -13.90 -3.92 -5.27
CA PRO A 72 -14.13 -5.24 -5.82
C PRO A 72 -14.54 -6.23 -4.71
N PRO A 73 -15.25 -7.31 -5.04
CA PRO A 73 -15.61 -8.35 -4.07
C PRO A 73 -14.35 -8.91 -3.39
N LEU A 74 -14.45 -9.18 -2.08
CA LEU A 74 -13.35 -9.79 -1.34
C LEU A 74 -13.02 -11.17 -1.91
N PRO A 75 -11.73 -11.54 -2.02
CA PRO A 75 -11.33 -12.88 -2.38
C PRO A 75 -11.85 -13.88 -1.33
N LYS A 76 -12.20 -15.09 -1.78
CA LYS A 76 -12.60 -16.17 -0.87
C LYS A 76 -11.36 -16.71 -0.18
N PHE A 77 -11.30 -16.61 1.14
CA PHE A 77 -10.24 -17.21 1.95
C PHE A 77 -10.63 -18.64 2.32
N ASN A 78 -9.80 -19.62 1.96
CA ASN A 78 -9.91 -21.00 2.43
C ASN A 78 -8.83 -21.20 3.49
N PHE A 79 -9.23 -21.31 4.76
CA PHE A 79 -8.30 -21.64 5.83
C PHE A 79 -8.20 -23.16 5.96
N GLU A 80 -7.02 -23.71 5.73
CA GLU A 80 -6.72 -25.10 6.05
C GLU A 80 -6.26 -25.18 7.52
N VAL A 81 -6.95 -26.01 8.31
CA VAL A 81 -6.53 -26.31 9.68
C VAL A 81 -5.41 -27.35 9.59
N LEU A 82 -4.18 -26.96 9.93
CA LEU A 82 -3.07 -27.90 10.09
C LEU A 82 -3.36 -28.78 11.31
N ASN A 83 -3.86 -30.00 11.07
CA ASN A 83 -3.94 -31.04 12.09
C ASN A 83 -2.55 -31.63 12.33
N GLU A 84 -1.69 -30.88 13.01
CA GLU A 84 -0.42 -31.41 13.50
C GLU A 84 -0.65 -32.16 14.82
N SER A 85 -0.84 -33.48 14.72
CA SER A 85 -0.67 -34.38 15.86
C SER A 85 0.83 -34.54 16.12
N TYR A 86 1.40 -33.70 16.97
CA TYR A 86 2.75 -33.88 17.46
C TYR A 86 2.83 -35.16 18.32
N PRO A 87 3.69 -36.15 17.98
CA PRO A 87 3.93 -37.27 18.87
C PRO A 87 4.67 -36.77 20.13
N LEU A 88 4.12 -37.09 21.30
CA LEU A 88 4.80 -36.90 22.58
C LEU A 88 6.01 -37.84 22.64
N VAL A 89 7.21 -37.28 22.76
CA VAL A 89 8.44 -37.99 23.15
C VAL A 89 8.54 -38.08 24.67
#